data_AF-D3Q5W9-F1
#
_entry.id   AF-D3Q5W9-F1
#
_cell.length_a   1.000
_cell.length_b   1.000
_cell.length_c   1.000
_cell.angle_alpha   90.00
_cell.angle_beta   90.00
_cell.angle_gamma   90.00
#
_symmetry.space_group_name_H-M   'P 1'
#
loop_
_entity.id
_entity.type
_entity.pdbx_description
1 polymer ?
#
loop_
_entity_poly.entity_id
_entity_poly.type
_entity_poly.pdbx_seq_one_letter_code
_entity_poly.pdbx_strand_id
1 'polypeptide(L)'
;MLRFRLRSHARKLLSSLVIVSVAGAGIGLASTPAAAAEPVITSTDFPDGDVISPMVGEVGELTIDSPDDVVSYRVTFSEGGRVEDVEPESPGAPVTVSYMPRMSGRHLVSVSALHADGTGSSSSYAFRVSARGPVSSYDLSEAPGSDTAADSAGSNPGKPGSGVAFGVAGPKEPTAASFDGGANAYISTEASGLVPTDEGFAAAAWVKIDDLGRDQTIVSVDGTEEAGFVLGYRSTSSDSGTWTLQVPGEDGDSAAHTVSGGVVSQTNHDQWVHVAGVYDDHERTMELYLNGRSVGTENRDSSWKADNTIQIGRSLHSGEYGRHLDGSLAEVRLFDRVVFAHETDHLNTIAPHRAAYWQLNANGAEYTGKSPLTLDGGASIYTRTSSSSPRPLMGAGHLKLDGETGFAHTGDTLVDTRLSFSVTTRVRLTDVTPGRDMTVFALPGQNANLVEVKYSAEADAWRLVVAKDDSASAETITVDHGIAPYGSFGQAVSLTFDAFTGELVLWVNGEASQPLAFTTPWATTGIQLGRSGPGSGHLDGAIDDVRVYQGACDADLVSTLANRSEQPNL
;
A
#
# COMPACT_ATOMS: atom_id res chain seq x y z
N MET A 1 -30.36 42.52 -44.31
CA MET A 1 -31.76 42.46 -44.74
C MET A 1 -32.32 41.12 -44.30
N LEU A 2 -33.13 41.06 -43.21
CA LEU A 2 -33.61 39.83 -42.52
C LEU A 2 -32.47 38.94 -41.92
N ARG A 3 -32.66 38.10 -40.89
CA ARG A 3 -33.86 37.54 -40.21
C ARG A 3 -33.66 37.39 -38.67
N PHE A 4 -34.76 37.15 -37.94
CA PHE A 4 -34.99 36.52 -36.60
C PHE A 4 -33.81 35.90 -35.80
N ARG A 5 -33.80 35.80 -34.44
CA ARG A 5 -34.80 35.87 -33.32
C ARG A 5 -34.02 36.01 -31.95
N LEU A 6 -34.52 35.93 -30.69
CA LEU A 6 -35.84 35.65 -30.08
C LEU A 6 -36.19 36.57 -28.86
N ARG A 7 -36.12 36.11 -27.58
CA ARG A 7 -36.61 36.79 -26.33
C ARG A 7 -36.08 36.14 -25.03
N SER A 8 -36.06 36.91 -23.93
CA SER A 8 -36.79 36.58 -22.67
C SER A 8 -37.18 37.90 -21.94
N HIS A 9 -37.85 37.84 -20.77
CA HIS A 9 -38.35 39.02 -20.03
C HIS A 9 -38.29 38.82 -18.50
N ALA A 10 -38.17 39.93 -17.76
CA ALA A 10 -38.26 40.03 -16.29
C ALA A 10 -38.95 41.36 -15.90
N ARG A 11 -39.30 41.54 -14.60
CA ARG A 11 -39.96 42.69 -13.87
C ARG A 11 -41.25 42.23 -13.14
N LYS A 12 -41.73 42.77 -11.99
CA LYS A 12 -41.20 43.79 -11.03
C LYS A 12 -42.02 43.90 -9.71
N LEU A 13 -41.36 44.45 -8.67
CA LEU A 13 -41.81 45.41 -7.63
C LEU A 13 -42.84 45.09 -6.51
N LEU A 14 -42.36 45.32 -5.27
CA LEU A 14 -42.87 46.22 -4.20
C LEU A 14 -44.37 46.30 -3.83
N SER A 15 -44.62 46.26 -2.52
CA SER A 15 -45.59 47.09 -1.79
C SER A 15 -45.24 47.14 -0.30
N SER A 16 -45.77 48.09 0.48
CA SER A 16 -45.43 48.24 1.91
C SER A 16 -46.58 48.78 2.78
N LEU A 17 -46.70 48.17 3.96
CA LEU A 17 -47.21 48.70 5.24
C LEU A 17 -48.63 49.30 5.34
N VAL A 18 -49.45 48.66 6.18
CA VAL A 18 -50.43 49.33 7.06
C VAL A 18 -50.27 48.73 8.46
N ILE A 19 -50.36 49.54 9.51
CA ILE A 19 -50.30 49.10 10.92
C ILE A 19 -51.68 49.26 11.55
N VAL A 20 -52.13 48.27 12.31
CA VAL A 20 -53.26 48.38 13.24
C VAL A 20 -52.82 47.82 14.58
N SER A 21 -52.95 48.60 15.66
CA SER A 21 -52.68 48.13 17.02
C SER A 21 -53.96 47.60 17.66
N VAL A 22 -53.87 46.40 18.24
CA VAL A 22 -54.85 45.86 19.19
C VAL A 22 -54.09 45.51 20.47
N ALA A 23 -54.63 45.90 21.62
CA ALA A 23 -53.98 45.71 22.91
C ALA A 23 -54.56 44.51 23.66
N GLY A 24 -53.72 43.83 24.44
CA GLY A 24 -54.17 43.07 25.61
C GLY A 24 -54.67 41.64 25.38
N ALA A 25 -53.78 40.73 24.98
CA ALA A 25 -53.88 39.32 25.34
C ALA A 25 -52.49 38.80 25.71
N GLY A 26 -52.39 38.08 26.84
CA GLY A 26 -51.11 37.56 27.32
C GLY A 26 -50.66 36.34 26.51
N ILE A 27 -49.82 36.54 25.51
CA ILE A 27 -49.04 35.45 24.92
C ILE A 27 -47.92 35.16 25.91
N GLY A 28 -48.00 34.03 26.60
CA GLY A 28 -46.87 33.52 27.38
C GLY A 28 -45.69 33.34 26.45
N LEU A 29 -44.50 33.80 26.86
CA LEU A 29 -43.27 33.45 26.16
C LEU A 29 -43.19 31.92 26.18
N ALA A 30 -43.33 31.29 25.02
CA ALA A 30 -42.96 29.89 24.87
C ALA A 30 -41.50 29.80 25.28
N SER A 31 -41.23 29.06 26.35
CA SER A 31 -39.86 28.69 26.69
C SER A 31 -39.24 28.09 25.45
N THR A 32 -38.09 28.61 25.02
CA THR A 32 -37.24 27.90 24.07
C THR A 32 -37.14 26.46 24.58
N PRO A 33 -37.45 25.44 23.75
CA PRO A 33 -37.25 24.07 24.19
C PRO A 33 -35.80 23.95 24.65
N ALA A 34 -35.59 23.29 25.80
CA ALA A 34 -34.24 22.97 26.22
C ALA A 34 -33.57 22.20 25.07
N ALA A 35 -32.32 22.51 24.76
CA ALA A 35 -31.59 21.75 23.77
C ALA A 35 -31.60 20.28 24.22
N ALA A 36 -32.06 19.38 23.36
CA ALA A 36 -31.99 17.94 23.61
C ALA A 36 -30.53 17.59 23.89
N ALA A 37 -30.28 16.86 24.99
CA ALA A 37 -28.90 16.56 25.37
C ALA A 37 -28.24 15.71 24.26
N GLU A 38 -27.00 16.04 23.94
CA GLU A 38 -26.23 15.34 22.92
C GLU A 38 -25.86 13.93 23.41
N PRO A 39 -25.90 12.88 22.57
CA PRO A 39 -25.52 11.54 22.98
C PRO A 39 -24.04 11.50 23.36
N VAL A 40 -23.75 10.89 24.50
CA VAL A 40 -22.38 10.64 24.98
C VAL A 40 -21.87 9.37 24.33
N ILE A 41 -20.66 9.42 23.77
CA ILE A 41 -20.00 8.28 23.13
C ILE A 41 -18.73 7.99 23.92
N THR A 42 -18.49 6.72 24.23
CA THR A 42 -17.31 6.25 24.97
C THR A 42 -16.79 4.93 24.41
N SER A 43 -15.49 4.69 24.54
CA SER A 43 -14.86 3.40 24.23
C SER A 43 -13.57 3.25 25.04
N THR A 44 -13.27 2.02 25.45
CA THR A 44 -11.95 1.62 25.99
C THR A 44 -10.94 1.37 24.87
N ASP A 45 -11.42 0.85 23.75
CA ASP A 45 -10.61 0.29 22.67
C ASP A 45 -10.26 1.38 21.66
N PHE A 46 -11.12 2.41 21.57
CA PHE A 46 -10.96 3.62 20.77
C PHE A 46 -10.99 4.89 21.64
N PRO A 47 -9.96 5.19 22.47
CA PRO A 47 -9.97 6.38 23.32
C PRO A 47 -10.05 7.69 22.52
N ASP A 48 -10.81 8.65 23.02
CA ASP A 48 -11.08 9.93 22.34
C ASP A 48 -9.81 10.77 22.09
N GLY A 49 -9.83 11.53 20.99
CA GLY A 49 -8.82 12.52 20.66
C GLY A 49 -7.66 11.98 19.81
N ASP A 50 -6.45 11.98 20.37
CA ASP A 50 -5.19 11.71 19.65
C ASP A 50 -4.38 10.52 20.20
N VAL A 51 -4.94 9.75 21.14
CA VAL A 51 -4.39 8.42 21.50
C VAL A 51 -4.55 7.50 20.31
N ILE A 52 -3.53 6.68 20.03
CA ILE A 52 -3.54 5.73 18.90
C ILE A 52 -3.72 4.31 19.45
N SER A 53 -4.80 3.66 19.05
CA SER A 53 -5.09 2.26 19.40
C SER A 53 -4.62 1.29 18.31
N PRO A 54 -3.94 0.19 18.66
CA PRO A 54 -3.46 -0.79 17.68
C PRO A 54 -4.58 -1.79 17.30
N MET A 55 -5.66 -1.29 16.69
CA MET A 55 -6.96 -1.98 16.50
C MET A 55 -7.43 -2.06 15.04
N VAL A 56 -6.58 -1.80 14.03
CA VAL A 56 -6.98 -2.05 12.63
C VAL A 56 -7.01 -3.56 12.39
N GLY A 57 -8.13 -4.08 11.88
CA GLY A 57 -8.31 -5.53 11.68
C GLY A 57 -8.82 -6.29 12.90
N GLU A 58 -9.27 -5.57 13.93
CA GLU A 58 -9.85 -6.13 15.15
C GLU A 58 -11.17 -5.44 15.50
N VAL A 59 -12.08 -6.17 16.13
CA VAL A 59 -13.35 -5.62 16.62
C VAL A 59 -13.13 -4.92 17.96
N GLY A 60 -13.49 -3.64 18.04
CA GLY A 60 -13.64 -2.89 19.29
C GLY A 60 -15.06 -2.36 19.47
N GLU A 61 -15.40 -1.92 20.68
CA GLU A 61 -16.75 -1.49 21.05
C GLU A 61 -16.88 0.02 21.28
N LEU A 62 -18.02 0.59 20.87
CA LEU A 62 -18.44 1.96 21.14
C LEU A 62 -19.75 1.93 21.94
N THR A 63 -19.73 2.42 23.18
CA THR A 63 -20.94 2.59 24.00
C THR A 63 -21.49 3.99 23.83
N ILE A 64 -22.77 4.07 23.48
CA ILE A 64 -23.54 5.29 23.26
C ILE A 64 -24.61 5.39 24.35
N ASP A 65 -24.69 6.54 25.03
CA ASP A 65 -25.60 6.82 26.14
C ASP A 65 -26.33 8.17 25.92
N SER A 66 -27.61 8.28 26.27
CA SER A 66 -28.43 9.49 26.03
C SER A 66 -29.75 9.49 26.85
N PRO A 67 -30.56 10.58 26.83
CA PRO A 67 -31.74 10.70 27.69
C PRO A 67 -32.82 9.63 27.51
N ASP A 68 -33.56 9.39 28.61
CA ASP A 68 -34.70 8.47 28.84
C ASP A 68 -35.82 8.43 27.77
N ASP A 69 -35.81 9.30 26.76
CA ASP A 69 -36.83 9.44 25.70
C ASP A 69 -36.30 9.29 24.27
N VAL A 70 -35.05 8.85 24.09
CA VAL A 70 -34.45 8.45 22.80
C VAL A 70 -34.85 7.01 22.48
N VAL A 71 -35.30 6.75 21.25
CA VAL A 71 -35.81 5.43 20.81
C VAL A 71 -35.03 4.80 19.66
N SER A 72 -34.05 5.51 19.08
CA SER A 72 -33.16 4.99 18.06
C SER A 72 -31.88 5.82 17.97
N TYR A 73 -30.75 5.18 17.70
CA TYR A 73 -29.48 5.82 17.42
C TYR A 73 -29.08 5.54 15.97
N ARG A 74 -28.95 6.59 15.15
CA ARG A 74 -28.31 6.49 13.83
C ARG A 74 -26.82 6.75 13.97
N VAL A 75 -26.02 5.71 13.77
CA VAL A 75 -24.55 5.75 13.83
C VAL A 75 -24.00 5.81 12.41
N THR A 76 -23.09 6.73 12.14
CA THR A 76 -22.40 6.90 10.85
C THR A 76 -20.90 6.85 11.06
N PHE A 77 -20.22 5.96 10.35
CA PHE A 77 -18.76 5.84 10.37
C PHE A 77 -18.15 6.55 9.15
N SER A 78 -17.03 7.24 9.34
CA SER A 78 -16.29 7.90 8.25
C SER A 78 -15.71 6.92 7.24
N GLU A 79 -15.36 5.71 7.68
CA GLU A 79 -14.84 4.64 6.82
C GLU A 79 -15.98 3.91 6.12
N GLY A 80 -15.85 3.71 4.80
CA GLY A 80 -16.84 3.04 3.94
C GLY A 80 -18.20 3.75 3.82
N GLY A 81 -18.49 4.75 4.67
CA GLY A 81 -19.82 5.33 4.82
C GLY A 81 -20.82 4.37 5.48
N ARG A 82 -20.37 3.44 6.35
CA ARG A 82 -21.28 2.55 7.11
C ARG A 82 -22.27 3.41 7.91
N VAL A 83 -23.55 3.15 7.71
CA VAL A 83 -24.65 3.72 8.51
C VAL A 83 -25.42 2.58 9.14
N GLU A 84 -25.73 2.72 10.42
CA GLU A 84 -26.46 1.72 11.20
C GLU A 84 -27.52 2.42 12.05
N ASP A 85 -28.71 1.83 12.13
CA ASP A 85 -29.81 2.28 12.98
C ASP A 85 -30.00 1.25 14.10
N VAL A 86 -29.72 1.66 15.34
CA VAL A 86 -29.74 0.79 16.53
C VAL A 86 -30.90 1.19 17.44
N GLU A 87 -31.72 0.23 17.85
CA GLU A 87 -32.79 0.44 18.83
C GLU A 87 -32.30 0.02 20.24
N PRO A 88 -32.43 0.88 21.28
CA PRO A 88 -32.10 0.50 22.64
C PRO A 88 -33.16 -0.43 23.26
N GLU A 89 -32.76 -1.29 24.21
CA GLU A 89 -33.68 -2.26 24.87
C GLU A 89 -34.90 -1.60 25.52
N SER A 90 -34.75 -0.34 25.94
CA SER A 90 -35.84 0.55 26.33
C SER A 90 -35.43 2.01 26.06
N PRO A 91 -36.36 2.97 25.98
CA PRO A 91 -36.03 4.36 25.68
C PRO A 91 -34.95 4.94 26.59
N GLY A 92 -33.94 5.58 25.98
CA GLY A 92 -32.75 6.12 26.65
C GLY A 92 -31.80 5.10 27.26
N ALA A 93 -31.99 3.79 27.08
CA ALA A 93 -30.96 2.84 27.48
C ALA A 93 -29.70 3.00 26.60
N PRO A 94 -28.50 2.76 27.16
CA PRO A 94 -27.27 2.72 26.36
C PRO A 94 -27.31 1.62 25.31
N VAL A 95 -26.58 1.81 24.21
CA VAL A 95 -26.31 0.78 23.20
C VAL A 95 -24.82 0.63 22.98
N THR A 96 -24.39 -0.60 22.71
CA THR A 96 -23.02 -0.89 22.27
C THR A 96 -23.03 -1.21 20.78
N VAL A 97 -22.07 -0.65 20.04
CA VAL A 97 -21.90 -0.88 18.59
C VAL A 97 -20.49 -1.33 18.30
N SER A 98 -20.36 -2.49 17.65
CA SER A 98 -19.09 -3.11 17.29
C SER A 98 -18.53 -2.50 16.00
N TYR A 99 -17.24 -2.17 16.00
CA TYR A 99 -16.53 -1.59 14.86
C TYR A 99 -15.16 -2.25 14.67
N MET A 100 -14.89 -2.66 13.43
CA MET A 100 -13.56 -3.07 12.99
C MET A 100 -13.03 -2.02 11.99
N PRO A 101 -12.07 -1.16 12.40
CA PRO A 101 -11.40 -0.24 11.49
C PRO A 101 -10.60 -1.02 10.45
N ARG A 102 -10.67 -0.62 9.18
CA ARG A 102 -9.93 -1.24 8.07
C ARG A 102 -8.66 -0.48 7.70
N MET A 103 -8.60 0.82 7.93
CA MET A 103 -7.44 1.67 7.64
C MET A 103 -6.83 2.31 8.89
N SER A 104 -5.50 2.42 8.90
CA SER A 104 -4.76 3.23 9.88
C SER A 104 -5.05 4.73 9.66
N GLY A 105 -5.22 5.50 10.75
CA GLY A 105 -5.48 6.93 10.64
C GLY A 105 -6.36 7.49 11.75
N ARG A 106 -7.02 8.63 11.48
CA ARG A 106 -8.06 9.22 12.34
C ARG A 106 -9.43 8.84 11.78
N HIS A 107 -10.26 8.24 12.63
CA HIS A 107 -11.65 7.91 12.33
C HIS A 107 -12.59 8.92 12.97
N LEU A 108 -13.80 9.04 12.41
CA LEU A 108 -14.88 9.86 12.95
C LEU A 108 -16.17 9.03 12.94
N VAL A 109 -16.78 8.90 14.12
CA VAL A 109 -18.12 8.36 14.29
C VAL A 109 -19.04 9.52 14.61
N SER A 110 -20.16 9.61 13.91
CA SER A 110 -21.22 10.59 14.18
C SER A 110 -22.50 9.86 14.56
N VAL A 111 -23.04 10.17 15.74
CA VAL A 111 -24.27 9.58 16.25
C VAL A 111 -25.37 10.62 16.23
N SER A 112 -26.57 10.24 15.80
CA SER A 112 -27.80 11.01 16.00
C SER A 112 -28.76 10.20 16.87
N ALA A 113 -29.05 10.72 18.05
CA ALA A 113 -30.04 10.17 18.98
C ALA A 113 -31.43 10.72 18.60
N LEU A 114 -32.37 9.83 18.31
CA LEU A 114 -33.68 10.16 17.74
C LEU A 114 -34.82 9.82 18.70
N HIS A 115 -35.72 10.77 18.89
CA HIS A 115 -36.97 10.61 19.61
C HIS A 115 -38.07 10.03 18.71
N ALA A 116 -39.16 9.54 19.30
CA ALA A 116 -40.25 8.88 18.58
C ALA A 116 -41.05 9.78 17.61
N ASP A 117 -40.83 11.11 17.62
CA ASP A 117 -41.40 12.05 16.65
C ASP A 117 -40.45 12.40 15.47
N GLY A 118 -39.24 11.82 15.47
CA GLY A 118 -38.19 12.08 14.47
C GLY A 118 -37.36 13.34 14.72
N THR A 119 -37.54 14.03 15.85
CA THR A 119 -36.57 15.02 16.35
C THR A 119 -35.40 14.32 17.05
N GLY A 120 -34.33 15.05 17.35
CA GLY A 120 -33.15 14.47 17.98
C GLY A 120 -31.99 15.44 18.17
N SER A 121 -30.91 14.91 18.75
CA SER A 121 -29.61 15.56 18.93
C SER A 121 -28.52 14.73 18.24
N SER A 122 -27.35 15.32 17.98
CA SER A 122 -26.22 14.62 17.37
C SER A 122 -24.92 14.99 18.05
N SER A 123 -24.00 14.04 18.14
CA SER A 123 -22.61 14.26 18.58
C SER A 123 -21.63 13.56 17.62
N SER A 124 -20.33 13.77 17.83
CA SER A 124 -19.30 13.05 17.07
C SER A 124 -18.11 12.72 17.96
N TYR A 125 -17.55 11.55 17.73
CA TYR A 125 -16.46 10.94 18.48
C TYR A 125 -15.31 10.65 17.52
N ALA A 126 -14.08 11.02 17.88
CA ALA A 126 -12.97 11.02 16.93
C ALA A 126 -11.70 10.46 17.56
N PHE A 127 -11.34 9.25 17.15
CA PHE A 127 -10.24 8.45 17.68
C PHE A 127 -9.20 8.16 16.59
N ARG A 128 -8.08 7.53 16.96
CA ARG A 128 -7.01 7.17 16.02
C ARG A 128 -6.60 5.71 16.19
N VAL A 129 -6.30 5.07 15.08
CA VAL A 129 -5.92 3.66 15.04
C VAL A 129 -4.69 3.42 14.16
N SER A 130 -3.99 2.32 14.44
CA SER A 130 -2.90 1.80 13.63
C SER A 130 -3.00 0.29 13.47
N ALA A 131 -2.50 -0.22 12.36
CA ALA A 131 -2.25 -1.64 12.16
C ALA A 131 -1.22 -2.20 13.15
N ARG A 132 -1.47 -3.40 13.68
CA ARG A 132 -0.41 -4.23 14.27
C ARG A 132 0.47 -4.81 13.16
N GLY A 133 1.77 -4.92 13.44
CA GLY A 133 2.65 -5.81 12.67
C GLY A 133 2.28 -7.28 12.88
N PRO A 134 2.96 -8.22 12.19
CA PRO A 134 2.77 -9.64 12.44
C PRO A 134 3.22 -10.03 13.86
N VAL A 135 2.60 -11.07 14.43
CA VAL A 135 3.00 -11.69 15.71
C VAL A 135 4.19 -12.64 15.57
N SER A 136 4.50 -13.06 14.35
CA SER A 136 5.75 -13.73 14.00
C SER A 136 6.13 -13.43 12.54
N SER A 137 7.41 -13.19 12.28
CA SER A 137 7.95 -12.95 10.94
C SER A 137 9.24 -13.71 10.75
N TYR A 138 9.25 -14.69 9.85
CA TYR A 138 10.42 -15.49 9.50
C TYR A 138 10.87 -15.07 8.11
N ASP A 139 11.91 -14.25 8.03
CA ASP A 139 12.41 -13.76 6.74
C ASP A 139 13.04 -14.89 5.91
N LEU A 140 13.48 -15.98 6.56
CA LEU A 140 14.14 -17.17 5.99
C LEU A 140 15.45 -16.85 5.23
N SER A 141 16.11 -15.78 5.70
CA SER A 141 17.30 -15.17 5.09
C SER A 141 18.64 -15.63 5.70
N GLU A 142 18.60 -16.65 6.56
CA GLU A 142 19.75 -17.12 7.34
C GLU A 142 20.89 -17.68 6.48
N ALA A 143 22.09 -17.74 7.07
CA ALA A 143 23.26 -18.31 6.40
C ALA A 143 23.09 -19.84 6.17
N PRO A 144 23.63 -20.41 5.07
CA PRO A 144 23.62 -21.85 4.84
C PRO A 144 24.20 -22.63 6.02
N GLY A 145 23.42 -23.58 6.56
CA GLY A 145 23.78 -24.40 7.71
C GLY A 145 23.42 -23.82 9.08
N SER A 146 22.63 -22.74 9.14
CA SER A 146 22.03 -22.24 10.40
C SER A 146 21.07 -23.27 11.01
N ASP A 147 21.05 -23.36 12.35
CA ASP A 147 20.26 -24.30 13.15
C ASP A 147 19.00 -23.66 13.79
N THR A 148 18.65 -22.44 13.37
CA THR A 148 17.43 -21.71 13.74
C THR A 148 17.00 -20.79 12.59
N ALA A 149 15.70 -20.52 12.50
CA ALA A 149 15.14 -19.40 11.75
C ALA A 149 14.73 -18.30 12.74
N ALA A 150 15.13 -17.06 12.50
CA ALA A 150 14.82 -15.94 13.36
C ALA A 150 13.36 -15.50 13.19
N ASP A 151 12.68 -15.26 14.32
CA ASP A 151 11.45 -14.47 14.36
C ASP A 151 11.84 -12.99 14.52
N SER A 152 11.68 -12.21 13.45
CA SER A 152 12.05 -10.79 13.39
C SER A 152 10.96 -9.84 13.90
N ALA A 153 9.77 -10.34 14.24
CA ALA A 153 8.67 -9.55 14.79
C ALA A 153 8.37 -9.84 16.27
N GLY A 154 8.50 -11.11 16.69
CA GLY A 154 8.20 -11.55 18.05
C GLY A 154 9.43 -12.02 18.84
N SER A 155 9.38 -13.26 19.32
CA SER A 155 10.44 -13.94 20.08
C SER A 155 10.25 -15.47 20.06
N ASN A 156 9.68 -16.02 18.99
CA ASN A 156 9.40 -17.45 18.82
C ASN A 156 10.29 -18.06 17.72
N PRO A 157 11.61 -18.22 17.94
CA PRO A 157 12.53 -18.69 16.89
C PRO A 157 12.14 -20.09 16.39
N GLY A 158 12.14 -20.24 15.07
CA GLY A 158 11.85 -21.51 14.41
C GLY A 158 13.04 -22.45 14.46
N LYS A 159 12.77 -23.75 14.57
CA LYS A 159 13.77 -24.82 14.52
C LYS A 159 13.66 -25.62 13.22
N PRO A 160 14.66 -25.55 12.32
CA PRO A 160 14.66 -26.30 11.06
C PRO A 160 14.88 -27.80 11.28
N GLY A 161 14.18 -28.62 10.51
CA GLY A 161 14.50 -30.02 10.28
C GLY A 161 15.59 -30.19 9.22
N SER A 162 16.14 -31.39 9.10
CA SER A 162 17.27 -31.69 8.19
C SER A 162 16.94 -31.63 6.69
N GLY A 163 15.68 -31.40 6.31
CA GLY A 163 15.24 -31.20 4.94
C GLY A 163 15.09 -29.72 4.55
N VAL A 164 15.57 -28.80 5.40
CA VAL A 164 15.57 -27.34 5.15
C VAL A 164 17.00 -26.85 4.92
N ALA A 165 17.20 -26.00 3.91
CA ALA A 165 18.48 -25.35 3.64
C ALA A 165 18.29 -23.85 3.33
N PHE A 166 18.90 -22.99 4.15
CA PHE A 166 18.87 -21.53 4.01
C PHE A 166 19.93 -21.01 3.02
N GLY A 167 19.75 -19.76 2.58
CA GLY A 167 20.66 -19.05 1.69
C GLY A 167 20.51 -19.44 0.21
N VAL A 168 19.31 -19.91 -0.20
CA VAL A 168 18.98 -20.10 -1.62
C VAL A 168 18.43 -18.79 -2.23
N ALA A 169 18.33 -18.75 -3.56
CA ALA A 169 17.83 -17.58 -4.29
C ALA A 169 16.36 -17.29 -3.95
N GLY A 170 16.11 -16.19 -3.22
CA GLY A 170 14.78 -15.71 -2.87
C GLY A 170 14.13 -14.85 -3.96
N PRO A 171 12.95 -14.28 -3.68
CA PRO A 171 12.26 -13.38 -4.60
C PRO A 171 12.90 -11.99 -4.70
N LYS A 172 13.83 -11.63 -3.79
CA LYS A 172 14.43 -10.28 -3.69
C LYS A 172 15.96 -10.31 -3.87
N GLU A 173 16.64 -11.21 -3.15
CA GLU A 173 18.09 -11.49 -3.18
C GLU A 173 18.31 -12.96 -2.68
N PRO A 174 19.52 -13.53 -2.49
CA PRO A 174 19.69 -14.88 -1.94
C PRO A 174 19.39 -14.95 -0.43
N THR A 175 18.10 -14.89 -0.11
CA THR A 175 17.54 -14.71 1.24
C THR A 175 16.31 -15.61 1.47
N ALA A 176 16.36 -16.85 1.01
CA ALA A 176 15.26 -17.82 1.14
C ALA A 176 15.74 -19.18 1.69
N ALA A 177 14.79 -19.99 2.12
CA ALA A 177 15.01 -21.40 2.50
C ALA A 177 14.34 -22.36 1.51
N SER A 178 15.07 -23.37 1.06
CA SER A 178 14.54 -24.49 0.28
C SER A 178 14.13 -25.67 1.18
N PHE A 179 13.07 -26.36 0.79
CA PHE A 179 12.47 -27.50 1.50
C PHE A 179 12.50 -28.74 0.58
N ASP A 180 13.02 -29.86 1.06
CA ASP A 180 13.35 -31.05 0.25
C ASP A 180 12.23 -32.08 0.06
N GLY A 181 11.00 -31.75 0.50
CA GLY A 181 9.85 -32.65 0.41
C GLY A 181 9.86 -33.86 1.36
N GLY A 182 10.96 -34.11 2.07
CA GLY A 182 11.12 -35.24 2.98
C GLY A 182 10.43 -35.04 4.33
N ALA A 183 10.43 -36.10 5.15
CA ALA A 183 9.86 -36.10 6.51
C ALA A 183 10.50 -35.08 7.48
N ASN A 184 11.57 -34.39 7.06
CA ASN A 184 12.26 -33.36 7.82
C ASN A 184 12.30 -31.99 7.11
N ALA A 185 11.51 -31.80 6.04
CA ALA A 185 11.31 -30.52 5.37
C ALA A 185 10.30 -29.67 6.15
N TYR A 186 10.71 -29.17 7.31
CA TYR A 186 9.88 -28.28 8.13
C TYR A 186 10.71 -27.32 8.98
N ILE A 187 10.10 -26.23 9.42
CA ILE A 187 10.58 -25.41 10.53
C ILE A 187 9.46 -25.39 11.59
N SER A 188 9.76 -25.82 12.81
CA SER A 188 8.80 -25.92 13.90
C SER A 188 9.14 -24.94 15.02
N THR A 189 8.15 -24.24 15.56
CA THR A 189 8.32 -23.30 16.68
C THR A 189 8.09 -23.97 18.05
N GLU A 190 8.37 -23.26 19.16
CA GLU A 190 8.15 -23.78 20.52
C GLU A 190 7.04 -23.04 21.31
N ALA A 191 6.68 -21.81 20.94
CA ALA A 191 5.59 -21.08 21.60
C ALA A 191 4.21 -21.39 21.01
N SER A 192 3.22 -21.50 21.90
CA SER A 192 1.78 -21.57 21.61
C SER A 192 1.09 -20.23 21.93
N GLY A 193 -0.14 -20.05 21.46
CA GLY A 193 -1.02 -18.92 21.81
C GLY A 193 -0.84 -17.68 20.94
N LEU A 194 -0.04 -17.74 19.86
CA LEU A 194 0.29 -16.58 19.04
C LEU A 194 -0.76 -16.24 17.98
N VAL A 195 -1.46 -17.25 17.44
CA VAL A 195 -2.49 -17.07 16.41
C VAL A 195 -3.67 -17.97 16.76
N PRO A 196 -4.67 -17.46 17.49
CA PRO A 196 -5.86 -18.23 17.85
C PRO A 196 -6.79 -18.36 16.65
N THR A 197 -7.07 -19.57 16.17
CA THR A 197 -7.82 -19.75 14.91
C THR A 197 -9.35 -19.60 15.04
N ASP A 198 -9.89 -19.30 16.21
CA ASP A 198 -11.28 -18.90 16.45
C ASP A 198 -11.50 -17.38 16.32
N GLU A 199 -10.43 -16.60 16.41
CA GLU A 199 -10.38 -15.14 16.25
C GLU A 199 -9.98 -14.80 14.80
N GLY A 200 -10.06 -13.52 14.39
CA GLY A 200 -9.62 -13.07 13.06
C GLY A 200 -8.11 -13.24 12.89
N PHE A 201 -7.65 -13.76 11.74
CA PHE A 201 -6.23 -14.02 11.52
C PHE A 201 -5.80 -13.88 10.06
N ALA A 202 -4.48 -13.76 9.84
CA ALA A 202 -3.90 -13.89 8.50
C ALA A 202 -2.53 -14.60 8.53
N ALA A 203 -2.20 -15.26 7.43
CA ALA A 203 -0.87 -15.80 7.16
C ALA A 203 -0.45 -15.47 5.73
N ALA A 204 0.82 -15.08 5.54
CA ALA A 204 1.37 -14.68 4.26
C ALA A 204 2.79 -15.23 4.06
N ALA A 205 3.18 -15.53 2.83
CA ALA A 205 4.55 -15.89 2.48
C ALA A 205 4.82 -15.68 0.98
N TRP A 206 6.09 -15.48 0.63
CA TRP A 206 6.55 -15.82 -0.70
C TRP A 206 6.82 -17.31 -0.81
N VAL A 207 6.38 -17.93 -1.90
CA VAL A 207 6.56 -19.35 -2.19
C VAL A 207 6.89 -19.61 -3.66
N LYS A 208 7.70 -20.63 -3.90
CA LYS A 208 7.97 -21.29 -5.18
C LYS A 208 7.82 -22.80 -4.95
N ILE A 209 7.16 -23.54 -5.85
CA ILE A 209 6.87 -24.98 -5.65
C ILE A 209 7.56 -25.82 -6.72
N ASP A 210 8.29 -26.85 -6.30
CA ASP A 210 9.11 -27.69 -7.18
C ASP A 210 8.45 -29.05 -7.54
N ASP A 211 7.47 -29.54 -6.76
CA ASP A 211 6.58 -30.67 -7.12
C ASP A 211 5.10 -30.26 -7.20
N LEU A 212 4.37 -30.79 -8.19
CA LEU A 212 2.94 -30.55 -8.41
C LEU A 212 2.07 -31.79 -8.14
N GLY A 213 2.68 -32.96 -7.95
CA GLY A 213 1.99 -34.24 -7.81
C GLY A 213 1.34 -34.51 -6.44
N ARG A 214 1.46 -33.59 -5.48
CA ARG A 214 0.97 -33.79 -4.10
C ARG A 214 0.60 -32.49 -3.36
N ASP A 215 -0.25 -32.65 -2.34
CA ASP A 215 -0.66 -31.58 -1.42
C ASP A 215 0.47 -31.19 -0.47
N GLN A 216 0.69 -29.88 -0.29
CA GLN A 216 1.85 -29.31 0.38
C GLN A 216 1.47 -28.08 1.22
N THR A 217 2.10 -27.93 2.38
CA THR A 217 1.84 -26.84 3.33
C THR A 217 2.94 -25.79 3.28
N ILE A 218 2.55 -24.52 3.13
CA ILE A 218 3.44 -23.37 3.34
C ILE A 218 3.60 -23.14 4.84
N VAL A 219 2.47 -22.94 5.53
CA VAL A 219 2.40 -22.65 6.96
C VAL A 219 1.07 -23.12 7.56
N SER A 220 1.12 -23.60 8.79
CA SER A 220 -0.05 -23.99 9.60
C SER A 220 0.19 -23.67 11.08
N VAL A 221 -0.89 -23.68 11.85
CA VAL A 221 -0.88 -23.71 13.33
C VAL A 221 -1.49 -25.04 13.77
N ASP A 222 -0.84 -25.74 14.69
CA ASP A 222 -1.32 -27.05 15.15
C ASP A 222 -2.51 -26.92 16.13
N GLY A 223 -3.39 -27.93 16.16
CA GLY A 223 -4.32 -28.22 17.24
C GLY A 223 -3.77 -29.34 18.14
N THR A 224 -4.55 -30.39 18.37
CA THR A 224 -4.09 -31.63 19.05
C THR A 224 -3.93 -32.79 18.07
N GLU A 225 -4.86 -32.97 17.14
CA GLU A 225 -4.87 -34.03 16.13
C GLU A 225 -4.91 -33.46 14.70
N GLU A 226 -5.54 -32.30 14.47
CA GLU A 226 -5.54 -31.58 13.18
C GLU A 226 -4.82 -30.23 13.26
N ALA A 227 -4.48 -29.65 12.11
CA ALA A 227 -4.01 -28.26 12.02
C ALA A 227 -5.19 -27.26 11.97
N GLY A 228 -5.15 -26.22 12.81
CA GLY A 228 -6.16 -25.16 12.89
C GLY A 228 -6.42 -24.43 11.58
N PHE A 229 -5.36 -24.18 10.82
CA PHE A 229 -5.46 -23.82 9.41
C PHE A 229 -4.27 -24.40 8.64
N VAL A 230 -4.43 -24.55 7.33
CA VAL A 230 -3.36 -24.90 6.39
C VAL A 230 -3.38 -23.93 5.23
N LEU A 231 -2.38 -23.05 5.15
CA LEU A 231 -2.09 -22.27 3.95
C LEU A 231 -1.10 -23.07 3.09
N GLY A 232 -1.42 -23.28 1.82
CA GLY A 232 -0.63 -24.18 1.00
C GLY A 232 -1.16 -24.39 -0.42
N TYR A 233 -0.84 -25.56 -0.95
CA TYR A 233 -1.08 -25.98 -2.32
C TYR A 233 -1.77 -27.35 -2.33
N ARG A 234 -2.79 -27.50 -3.18
CA ARG A 234 -3.48 -28.77 -3.43
C ARG A 234 -3.25 -29.22 -4.87
N SER A 235 -2.83 -30.47 -5.02
CA SER A 235 -2.70 -31.11 -6.33
C SER A 235 -4.08 -31.43 -6.92
N THR A 236 -4.20 -31.24 -8.23
CA THR A 236 -5.41 -31.57 -9.03
C THR A 236 -5.10 -32.58 -10.14
N SER A 237 -3.83 -32.69 -10.51
CA SER A 237 -3.25 -33.75 -11.35
C SER A 237 -1.76 -33.85 -11.03
N SER A 238 -1.06 -34.83 -11.61
CA SER A 238 0.40 -34.95 -11.51
C SER A 238 1.19 -33.69 -11.87
N ASP A 239 0.58 -32.78 -12.64
CA ASP A 239 1.23 -31.66 -13.30
C ASP A 239 0.49 -30.32 -13.09
N SER A 240 -0.50 -30.26 -12.18
CA SER A 240 -1.31 -29.07 -11.93
C SER A 240 -1.98 -29.05 -10.55
N GLY A 241 -2.21 -27.86 -10.00
CA GLY A 241 -2.96 -27.67 -8.76
C GLY A 241 -3.41 -26.23 -8.53
N THR A 242 -3.89 -25.93 -7.33
CA THR A 242 -4.29 -24.58 -6.91
C THR A 242 -3.73 -24.21 -5.55
N TRP A 243 -3.57 -22.91 -5.30
CA TRP A 243 -3.32 -22.40 -3.95
C TRP A 243 -4.58 -22.48 -3.11
N THR A 244 -4.42 -22.67 -1.80
CA THR A 244 -5.53 -22.97 -0.88
C THR A 244 -5.27 -22.43 0.52
N LEU A 245 -6.31 -21.91 1.17
CA LEU A 245 -6.39 -21.86 2.64
C LEU A 245 -7.48 -22.85 3.07
N GLN A 246 -7.14 -23.74 3.99
CA GLN A 246 -8.06 -24.70 4.61
C GLN A 246 -8.19 -24.44 6.11
N VAL A 247 -9.39 -24.61 6.66
CA VAL A 247 -9.68 -24.51 8.10
C VAL A 247 -10.68 -25.60 8.50
N PRO A 248 -10.30 -26.60 9.32
CA PRO A 248 -11.19 -27.67 9.75
C PRO A 248 -12.42 -27.22 10.56
N GLY A 249 -13.39 -28.12 10.68
CA GLY A 249 -14.58 -27.92 11.50
C GLY A 249 -14.30 -28.01 13.00
N GLU A 250 -13.55 -29.04 13.40
CA GLU A 250 -13.18 -29.40 14.77
C GLU A 250 -11.87 -30.21 14.79
N ASP A 251 -11.25 -30.36 15.98
CA ASP A 251 -10.05 -31.17 16.15
C ASP A 251 -10.35 -32.65 15.87
N GLY A 252 -9.60 -33.28 14.97
CA GLY A 252 -9.84 -34.64 14.48
C GLY A 252 -10.79 -34.76 13.27
N ASP A 253 -11.33 -33.65 12.72
CA ASP A 253 -12.14 -33.69 11.49
C ASP A 253 -11.27 -33.65 10.22
N SER A 254 -11.67 -34.47 9.25
CA SER A 254 -11.10 -34.52 7.90
C SER A 254 -11.75 -33.55 6.91
N ALA A 255 -12.90 -32.96 7.26
CA ALA A 255 -13.55 -31.92 6.49
C ALA A 255 -13.05 -30.53 6.91
N ALA A 256 -12.84 -29.66 5.92
CA ALA A 256 -12.35 -28.30 6.15
C ALA A 256 -13.01 -27.30 5.21
N HIS A 257 -13.44 -26.17 5.77
CA HIS A 257 -13.75 -24.96 5.00
C HIS A 257 -12.53 -24.64 4.14
N THR A 258 -12.74 -24.44 2.84
CA THR A 258 -11.66 -24.46 1.86
C THR A 258 -11.91 -23.42 0.79
N VAL A 259 -11.15 -22.32 0.86
CA VAL A 259 -11.00 -21.40 -0.26
C VAL A 259 -9.86 -21.90 -1.16
N SER A 260 -9.98 -21.74 -2.48
CA SER A 260 -8.96 -22.19 -3.44
C SER A 260 -8.99 -21.35 -4.71
N GLY A 261 -7.82 -21.00 -5.24
CA GLY A 261 -7.68 -20.11 -6.40
C GLY A 261 -6.27 -20.05 -6.95
N GLY A 262 -6.15 -19.55 -8.19
CA GLY A 262 -4.90 -19.52 -8.97
C GLY A 262 -4.40 -20.90 -9.39
N VAL A 263 -4.16 -21.10 -10.68
CA VAL A 263 -3.66 -22.38 -11.21
C VAL A 263 -2.14 -22.40 -11.21
N VAL A 264 -1.55 -23.41 -10.58
CA VAL A 264 -0.12 -23.76 -10.72
C VAL A 264 0.00 -24.95 -11.66
N SER A 265 1.03 -24.93 -12.49
CA SER A 265 1.32 -25.93 -13.53
C SER A 265 2.80 -25.91 -13.91
N GLN A 266 3.23 -26.83 -14.77
CA GLN A 266 4.58 -26.87 -15.35
C GLN A 266 5.06 -25.56 -16.02
N THR A 267 4.19 -24.56 -16.27
CA THR A 267 4.58 -23.28 -16.88
C THR A 267 4.76 -22.12 -15.89
N ASN A 268 4.52 -22.33 -14.59
CA ASN A 268 4.62 -21.26 -13.57
C ASN A 268 4.99 -21.73 -12.16
N HIS A 269 5.26 -23.02 -11.92
CA HIS A 269 5.60 -23.53 -10.59
C HIS A 269 6.99 -23.05 -10.09
N ASP A 270 7.91 -22.83 -11.02
CA ASP A 270 9.27 -22.31 -10.82
C ASP A 270 9.32 -20.80 -10.54
N GLN A 271 8.17 -20.13 -10.51
CA GLN A 271 8.04 -18.70 -10.26
C GLN A 271 7.67 -18.42 -8.80
N TRP A 272 8.29 -17.39 -8.23
CA TRP A 272 7.89 -16.87 -6.91
C TRP A 272 6.53 -16.18 -7.00
N VAL A 273 5.62 -16.55 -6.10
CA VAL A 273 4.32 -15.91 -5.89
C VAL A 273 4.15 -15.59 -4.40
N HIS A 274 3.61 -14.42 -4.09
CA HIS A 274 3.21 -14.06 -2.73
C HIS A 274 1.79 -14.58 -2.49
N VAL A 275 1.65 -15.52 -1.55
CA VAL A 275 0.36 -16.13 -1.16
C VAL A 275 -0.01 -15.60 0.22
N ALA A 276 -1.23 -15.08 0.37
CA ALA A 276 -1.78 -14.75 1.69
C ALA A 276 -3.19 -15.33 1.86
N GLY A 277 -3.45 -15.91 3.02
CA GLY A 277 -4.78 -16.36 3.44
C GLY A 277 -5.24 -15.54 4.64
N VAL A 278 -6.50 -15.12 4.62
CA VAL A 278 -7.12 -14.29 5.67
C VAL A 278 -8.41 -14.96 6.14
N TYR A 279 -8.71 -14.85 7.43
CA TYR A 279 -10.00 -15.15 8.02
C TYR A 279 -10.51 -13.92 8.78
N ASP A 280 -11.70 -13.43 8.39
CA ASP A 280 -12.46 -12.40 9.08
C ASP A 280 -13.52 -13.09 9.94
N ASP A 281 -13.39 -13.01 11.27
CA ASP A 281 -14.27 -13.66 12.24
C ASP A 281 -15.62 -12.94 12.41
N HIS A 282 -15.65 -11.64 12.11
CA HIS A 282 -16.82 -10.77 12.16
C HIS A 282 -17.73 -10.97 10.93
N GLU A 283 -17.17 -11.01 9.72
CA GLU A 283 -17.90 -11.37 8.50
C GLU A 283 -18.05 -12.90 8.32
N ARG A 284 -17.27 -13.70 9.06
CA ARG A 284 -17.16 -15.17 8.97
C ARG A 284 -16.69 -15.66 7.60
N THR A 285 -15.83 -14.89 6.95
CA THR A 285 -15.33 -15.13 5.60
C THR A 285 -13.85 -15.50 5.60
N MET A 286 -13.50 -16.48 4.77
CA MET A 286 -12.12 -16.79 4.40
C MET A 286 -11.84 -16.16 3.03
N GLU A 287 -10.64 -15.62 2.83
CA GLU A 287 -10.21 -15.07 1.54
C GLU A 287 -8.76 -15.48 1.22
N LEU A 288 -8.49 -15.69 -0.07
CA LEU A 288 -7.19 -16.11 -0.58
C LEU A 288 -6.67 -15.09 -1.60
N TYR A 289 -5.47 -14.59 -1.36
CA TYR A 289 -4.79 -13.56 -2.14
C TYR A 289 -3.53 -14.12 -2.80
N LEU A 290 -3.31 -13.79 -4.08
CA LEU A 290 -2.09 -14.07 -4.83
C LEU A 290 -1.56 -12.77 -5.43
N ASN A 291 -0.33 -12.38 -5.05
CA ASN A 291 0.28 -11.09 -5.40
C ASN A 291 -0.71 -9.91 -5.16
N GLY A 292 -1.26 -9.81 -3.94
CA GLY A 292 -2.22 -8.76 -3.52
C GLY A 292 -3.63 -8.89 -4.09
N ARG A 293 -3.84 -9.75 -5.09
CA ARG A 293 -5.14 -9.94 -5.72
C ARG A 293 -5.91 -11.11 -5.11
N SER A 294 -7.13 -10.85 -4.64
CA SER A 294 -8.09 -11.88 -4.26
C SER A 294 -8.39 -12.82 -5.44
N VAL A 295 -8.30 -14.13 -5.20
CA VAL A 295 -8.56 -15.21 -6.17
C VAL A 295 -9.65 -16.19 -5.74
N GLY A 296 -10.24 -15.98 -4.56
CA GLY A 296 -11.35 -16.77 -4.05
C GLY A 296 -11.72 -16.35 -2.63
N THR A 297 -12.98 -16.60 -2.26
CA THR A 297 -13.52 -16.47 -0.90
C THR A 297 -14.45 -17.66 -0.60
N GLU A 298 -14.58 -18.03 0.67
CA GLU A 298 -15.45 -19.11 1.17
C GLU A 298 -15.96 -18.75 2.57
N ASN A 299 -17.17 -19.18 2.95
CA ASN A 299 -17.69 -18.94 4.30
C ASN A 299 -17.16 -19.98 5.30
N ARG A 300 -16.88 -19.54 6.52
CA ARG A 300 -16.51 -20.42 7.64
C ARG A 300 -17.53 -20.31 8.78
N ASP A 301 -18.32 -21.36 8.92
CA ASP A 301 -19.30 -21.47 10.00
C ASP A 301 -18.69 -22.03 11.30
N SER A 302 -17.54 -22.72 11.25
CA SER A 302 -16.88 -23.27 12.45
C SER A 302 -16.37 -22.20 13.43
N SER A 303 -16.25 -22.57 14.70
CA SER A 303 -15.73 -21.73 15.79
C SER A 303 -14.63 -22.48 16.59
N TRP A 304 -13.89 -23.35 15.92
CA TRP A 304 -12.84 -24.15 16.55
C TRP A 304 -11.55 -23.33 16.72
N LYS A 305 -11.08 -23.28 17.98
CA LYS A 305 -9.77 -22.75 18.37
C LYS A 305 -8.72 -23.85 18.30
N ALA A 306 -7.75 -23.66 17.43
CA ALA A 306 -6.41 -24.17 17.61
C ALA A 306 -5.50 -22.97 17.92
N ASP A 307 -4.56 -23.16 18.84
CA ASP A 307 -3.63 -22.12 19.29
C ASP A 307 -2.27 -22.71 19.70
N ASN A 308 -1.87 -23.85 19.12
CA ASN A 308 -0.62 -24.54 19.47
C ASN A 308 0.57 -23.97 18.65
N THR A 309 1.64 -24.75 18.48
CA THR A 309 2.84 -24.33 17.75
C THR A 309 2.61 -24.02 16.27
N ILE A 310 3.28 -22.99 15.76
CA ILE A 310 3.38 -22.67 14.33
C ILE A 310 4.31 -23.68 13.65
N GLN A 311 3.90 -24.21 12.49
CA GLN A 311 4.66 -25.07 11.61
C GLN A 311 4.83 -24.42 10.24
N ILE A 312 6.03 -24.48 9.66
CA ILE A 312 6.34 -24.03 8.30
C ILE A 312 6.79 -25.26 7.51
N GLY A 313 6.28 -25.44 6.28
CA GLY A 313 6.63 -26.55 5.39
C GLY A 313 5.88 -27.88 5.64
N ARG A 314 5.01 -27.98 6.66
CA ARG A 314 4.22 -29.18 7.00
C ARG A 314 2.91 -28.81 7.71
N SER A 315 1.97 -29.75 7.77
CA SER A 315 0.76 -29.66 8.63
C SER A 315 0.55 -30.94 9.44
N LEU A 316 -0.13 -30.83 10.58
CA LEU A 316 -0.65 -31.96 11.37
C LEU A 316 -1.97 -32.48 10.75
N HIS A 317 -2.19 -33.80 10.76
CA HIS A 317 -3.43 -34.46 10.37
C HIS A 317 -3.56 -35.81 11.09
N SER A 318 -4.68 -36.07 11.77
CA SER A 318 -4.94 -37.26 12.61
C SER A 318 -3.77 -37.61 13.56
N GLY A 319 -3.10 -36.60 14.10
CA GLY A 319 -1.94 -36.71 15.00
C GLY A 319 -0.60 -37.02 14.33
N GLU A 320 -0.55 -37.14 13.00
CA GLU A 320 0.69 -37.34 12.22
C GLU A 320 1.02 -36.10 11.37
N TYR A 321 2.31 -35.76 11.25
CA TYR A 321 2.74 -34.66 10.38
C TYR A 321 2.89 -35.13 8.93
N GLY A 322 2.37 -34.36 7.98
CA GLY A 322 2.43 -34.65 6.56
C GLY A 322 2.48 -33.40 5.67
N ARG A 323 2.10 -33.58 4.39
CA ARG A 323 2.03 -32.53 3.36
C ARG A 323 3.30 -31.68 3.27
N HIS A 324 4.45 -32.35 3.24
CA HIS A 324 5.77 -31.70 3.30
C HIS A 324 6.12 -30.99 1.98
N LEU A 325 6.51 -29.72 2.11
CA LEU A 325 6.81 -28.83 0.99
C LEU A 325 8.05 -29.27 0.20
N ASP A 326 7.91 -29.31 -1.13
CA ASP A 326 8.96 -29.40 -2.14
C ASP A 326 9.05 -28.02 -2.82
N GLY A 327 10.07 -27.22 -2.51
CA GLY A 327 10.05 -25.83 -2.96
C GLY A 327 10.95 -24.89 -2.20
N SER A 328 10.57 -23.62 -2.16
CA SER A 328 11.27 -22.57 -1.44
C SER A 328 10.31 -21.54 -0.85
N LEU A 329 10.65 -21.02 0.34
CA LEU A 329 9.89 -19.98 1.05
C LEU A 329 10.78 -18.79 1.42
N ALA A 330 10.16 -17.61 1.50
CA ALA A 330 10.73 -16.40 2.08
C ALA A 330 9.64 -15.55 2.77
N GLU A 331 10.02 -14.73 3.76
CA GLU A 331 9.15 -13.77 4.44
C GLU A 331 7.80 -14.35 4.92
N VAL A 332 7.84 -15.48 5.65
CA VAL A 332 6.64 -16.10 6.24
C VAL A 332 6.17 -15.27 7.42
N ARG A 333 4.96 -14.70 7.35
CA ARG A 333 4.38 -13.79 8.34
C ARG A 333 3.03 -14.28 8.81
N LEU A 334 2.77 -14.15 10.12
CA LEU A 334 1.48 -14.50 10.73
C LEU A 334 0.95 -13.33 11.57
N PHE A 335 -0.37 -13.16 11.59
CA PHE A 335 -1.09 -12.06 12.22
C PHE A 335 -2.23 -12.60 13.07
N ASP A 336 -2.40 -12.02 14.26
CA ASP A 336 -3.46 -12.24 15.26
C ASP A 336 -4.68 -11.33 15.01
N ARG A 337 -4.92 -10.98 13.75
CA ARG A 337 -5.96 -10.05 13.31
C ARG A 337 -6.29 -10.24 11.83
N VAL A 338 -7.39 -9.63 11.39
CA VAL A 338 -7.71 -9.48 9.96
C VAL A 338 -6.66 -8.57 9.30
N VAL A 339 -6.22 -8.95 8.10
CA VAL A 339 -5.30 -8.15 7.25
C VAL A 339 -5.99 -7.88 5.92
N PHE A 340 -6.20 -6.61 5.59
CA PHE A 340 -7.02 -6.22 4.43
C PHE A 340 -6.23 -6.18 3.12
N ALA A 341 -6.92 -6.21 1.98
CA ALA A 341 -6.31 -6.23 0.64
C ALA A 341 -5.11 -5.27 0.47
N HIS A 342 -5.29 -3.99 0.80
CA HIS A 342 -4.24 -2.96 0.72
C HIS A 342 -3.01 -3.21 1.62
N GLU A 343 -3.17 -3.97 2.70
CA GLU A 343 -2.04 -4.44 3.52
C GLU A 343 -1.37 -5.66 2.86
N THR A 344 -2.13 -6.57 2.25
CA THR A 344 -1.55 -7.67 1.46
C THR A 344 -0.82 -7.19 0.21
N ASP A 345 -1.17 -6.01 -0.31
CA ASP A 345 -0.41 -5.30 -1.35
C ASP A 345 0.97 -4.86 -0.82
N HIS A 346 1.04 -4.34 0.41
CA HIS A 346 2.29 -3.98 1.08
C HIS A 346 3.12 -5.20 1.51
N LEU A 347 2.50 -6.37 1.72
CA LEU A 347 3.20 -7.63 1.98
C LEU A 347 3.77 -8.27 0.70
N ASN A 348 3.06 -8.15 -0.43
CA ASN A 348 3.55 -8.63 -1.72
C ASN A 348 4.70 -7.81 -2.31
N THR A 349 5.03 -6.65 -1.73
CA THR A 349 5.98 -5.73 -2.37
C THR A 349 7.40 -6.29 -2.31
N ILE A 350 8.01 -6.50 -3.49
CA ILE A 350 9.46 -6.62 -3.60
C ILE A 350 10.04 -5.26 -3.27
N ALA A 351 10.63 -5.15 -2.07
CA ALA A 351 11.22 -3.92 -1.57
C ALA A 351 12.21 -3.37 -2.61
N PRO A 352 12.08 -2.10 -3.04
CA PRO A 352 12.77 -1.60 -4.22
C PRO A 352 14.29 -1.61 -4.01
N HIS A 353 15.01 -2.44 -4.79
CA HIS A 353 16.46 -2.49 -4.76
C HIS A 353 17.05 -1.28 -5.49
N ARG A 354 17.82 -0.45 -4.78
CA ARG A 354 18.45 0.76 -5.32
C ARG A 354 19.62 0.41 -6.24
N ALA A 355 19.34 0.36 -7.54
CA ALA A 355 20.32 0.05 -8.59
C ALA A 355 21.45 1.09 -8.67
N ALA A 356 21.13 2.38 -8.54
CA ALA A 356 22.09 3.49 -8.56
C ALA A 356 21.63 4.70 -7.73
N TYR A 357 22.59 5.44 -7.18
CA TYR A 357 22.37 6.72 -6.49
C TYR A 357 23.47 7.74 -6.84
N TRP A 358 23.09 8.96 -7.23
CA TRP A 358 24.01 10.07 -7.46
C TRP A 358 23.66 11.26 -6.57
N GLN A 359 24.47 11.47 -5.53
CA GLN A 359 24.39 12.62 -4.62
C GLN A 359 24.78 13.96 -5.27
N LEU A 360 25.50 13.92 -6.41
CA LEU A 360 25.94 15.10 -7.17
C LEU A 360 26.71 16.18 -6.34
N ASN A 361 27.24 15.78 -5.18
CA ASN A 361 27.89 16.65 -4.19
C ASN A 361 29.21 17.29 -4.64
N ALA A 362 29.90 16.68 -5.62
CA ALA A 362 31.21 17.12 -6.09
C ALA A 362 31.54 16.71 -7.55
N ASN A 363 30.97 15.60 -8.02
CA ASN A 363 31.15 15.02 -9.35
C ASN A 363 29.92 14.16 -9.71
N GLY A 364 29.92 13.52 -10.89
CA GLY A 364 28.89 12.57 -11.32
C GLY A 364 29.09 11.13 -10.82
N ALA A 365 29.87 10.88 -9.77
CA ALA A 365 30.12 9.52 -9.29
C ALA A 365 28.86 8.90 -8.67
N GLU A 366 28.65 7.61 -8.93
CA GLU A 366 27.62 6.80 -8.26
C GLU A 366 28.07 6.47 -6.83
N TYR A 367 27.14 6.45 -5.88
CA TYR A 367 27.40 6.36 -4.44
C TYR A 367 28.16 5.09 -4.03
N THR A 368 27.87 3.95 -4.67
CA THR A 368 28.56 2.68 -4.45
C THR A 368 29.74 2.44 -5.39
N GLY A 369 30.05 3.39 -6.28
CA GLY A 369 31.12 3.29 -7.27
C GLY A 369 30.76 2.47 -8.52
N LYS A 370 29.47 2.24 -8.80
CA LYS A 370 28.96 1.63 -10.04
C LYS A 370 28.89 2.68 -11.18
N SER A 371 28.01 2.49 -12.16
CA SER A 371 27.88 3.32 -13.37
C SER A 371 27.78 4.83 -13.05
N PRO A 372 28.81 5.64 -13.32
CA PRO A 372 28.79 7.07 -13.07
C PRO A 372 27.97 7.80 -14.14
N LEU A 373 27.52 9.01 -13.80
CA LEU A 373 26.99 9.95 -14.78
C LEU A 373 28.13 10.60 -15.55
N THR A 374 28.13 10.42 -16.87
CA THR A 374 28.87 11.28 -17.80
C THR A 374 28.15 12.63 -17.88
N LEU A 375 28.88 13.73 -17.78
CA LEU A 375 28.38 15.10 -17.94
C LEU A 375 28.87 15.68 -19.26
N ASP A 376 27.96 16.26 -20.05
CA ASP A 376 28.22 16.73 -21.40
C ASP A 376 27.64 18.13 -21.66
N GLY A 377 28.16 18.80 -22.70
CA GLY A 377 27.75 20.16 -23.07
C GLY A 377 27.99 21.17 -21.95
N GLY A 378 26.99 21.99 -21.64
CA GLY A 378 27.00 22.95 -20.53
C GLY A 378 26.75 22.35 -19.14
N ALA A 379 26.70 21.03 -18.98
CA ALA A 379 26.53 20.39 -17.68
C ALA A 379 27.75 20.61 -16.77
N SER A 380 27.50 20.89 -15.49
CA SER A 380 28.56 21.06 -14.49
C SER A 380 28.04 20.74 -13.08
N ILE A 381 28.91 20.29 -12.18
CA ILE A 381 28.54 20.21 -10.76
C ILE A 381 28.76 21.57 -10.11
N TYR A 382 27.68 22.17 -9.62
CA TYR A 382 27.76 23.32 -8.73
C TYR A 382 28.23 22.87 -7.35
N THR A 383 29.23 23.54 -6.76
CA THR A 383 29.60 23.37 -5.36
C THR A 383 29.61 24.72 -4.65
N ARG A 384 29.24 24.73 -3.36
CA ARG A 384 29.02 25.99 -2.62
C ARG A 384 30.32 26.59 -2.08
N THR A 385 30.90 27.53 -2.83
CA THR A 385 32.19 28.17 -2.52
C THR A 385 32.19 29.20 -1.38
N SER A 386 31.04 29.70 -0.94
CA SER A 386 30.97 30.70 0.14
C SER A 386 29.63 30.73 0.87
N SER A 387 29.57 31.43 2.01
CA SER A 387 28.33 31.63 2.78
C SER A 387 27.31 32.55 2.10
N SER A 388 27.74 33.43 1.19
CA SER A 388 26.88 34.27 0.36
C SER A 388 26.47 33.60 -0.96
N SER A 389 27.18 32.55 -1.39
CA SER A 389 26.77 31.71 -2.52
C SER A 389 25.43 31.00 -2.21
N PRO A 390 24.54 30.82 -3.22
CA PRO A 390 23.29 30.06 -3.05
C PRO A 390 23.48 28.70 -2.39
N ARG A 391 22.41 28.18 -1.75
CA ARG A 391 22.43 26.81 -1.27
C ARG A 391 22.19 25.84 -2.44
N PRO A 392 22.87 24.68 -2.44
CA PRO A 392 22.46 23.48 -3.16
C PRO A 392 21.00 23.07 -2.93
N LEU A 393 20.50 22.16 -3.77
CA LEU A 393 19.14 21.62 -3.65
C LEU A 393 19.09 20.73 -2.39
N MET A 394 20.04 19.80 -2.30
CA MET A 394 20.41 18.96 -1.16
C MET A 394 21.95 19.00 -0.94
N GLY A 395 22.45 18.39 0.13
CA GLY A 395 23.89 18.22 0.39
C GLY A 395 24.80 19.46 0.22
N ALA A 396 25.90 19.24 -0.50
CA ALA A 396 27.01 20.17 -0.74
C ALA A 396 27.14 20.65 -2.19
N GLY A 397 26.49 19.97 -3.15
CA GLY A 397 26.52 20.28 -4.58
C GLY A 397 25.21 19.96 -5.31
N HIS A 398 25.19 20.09 -6.64
CA HIS A 398 24.12 19.58 -7.52
C HIS A 398 24.57 19.62 -8.98
N LEU A 399 23.92 18.85 -9.84
CA LEU A 399 24.04 19.01 -11.29
C LEU A 399 23.38 20.32 -11.71
N LYS A 400 24.16 21.22 -12.30
CA LYS A 400 23.70 22.46 -12.92
C LYS A 400 23.72 22.31 -14.44
N LEU A 401 22.66 22.77 -15.09
CA LEU A 401 22.41 22.67 -16.52
C LEU A 401 22.18 24.08 -17.10
N ASP A 402 22.42 24.26 -18.40
CA ASP A 402 22.48 25.57 -19.08
C ASP A 402 21.22 25.93 -19.87
N GLY A 403 20.30 24.99 -20.08
CA GLY A 403 19.14 25.17 -20.95
C GLY A 403 19.43 25.23 -22.46
N GLU A 404 20.64 24.91 -22.90
CA GLU A 404 21.02 24.93 -24.33
C GLU A 404 21.64 23.60 -24.78
N THR A 405 22.59 23.06 -24.01
CA THR A 405 23.41 21.90 -24.41
C THR A 405 23.74 20.93 -23.28
N GLY A 406 23.53 21.32 -22.02
CA GLY A 406 23.90 20.55 -20.85
C GLY A 406 22.99 19.37 -20.59
N PHE A 407 23.58 18.20 -20.36
CA PHE A 407 22.91 17.01 -19.85
C PHE A 407 23.88 16.11 -19.08
N ALA A 408 23.34 15.14 -18.35
CA ALA A 408 24.13 14.03 -17.82
C ALA A 408 23.46 12.69 -18.17
N HIS A 409 24.24 11.60 -18.28
CA HIS A 409 23.67 10.30 -18.65
C HIS A 409 24.52 9.09 -18.19
N THR A 410 23.91 7.90 -18.17
CA THR A 410 24.63 6.62 -18.10
C THR A 410 24.81 6.00 -19.49
N GLY A 411 25.81 5.13 -19.64
CA GLY A 411 26.01 4.32 -20.85
C GLY A 411 25.39 2.92 -20.79
N ASP A 412 24.97 2.48 -19.59
CA ASP A 412 24.47 1.15 -19.30
C ASP A 412 23.01 1.16 -18.84
N THR A 413 22.28 0.09 -19.14
CA THR A 413 20.98 -0.23 -18.55
C THR A 413 21.14 -0.49 -17.05
N LEU A 414 20.35 0.24 -16.24
CA LEU A 414 20.45 0.22 -14.77
C LEU A 414 19.47 -0.77 -14.11
N VAL A 415 18.30 -0.92 -14.74
CA VAL A 415 17.15 -1.71 -14.28
C VAL A 415 16.43 -2.27 -15.50
N ASP A 416 15.76 -3.40 -15.35
CA ASP A 416 14.87 -3.93 -16.37
C ASP A 416 13.54 -3.16 -16.34
N THR A 417 13.37 -2.21 -17.26
CA THR A 417 12.17 -1.38 -17.38
C THR A 417 10.92 -2.13 -17.88
N ARG A 418 11.02 -3.47 -18.04
CA ARG A 418 9.87 -4.36 -18.28
C ARG A 418 9.24 -4.87 -16.98
N LEU A 419 9.95 -4.76 -15.86
CA LEU A 419 9.48 -5.07 -14.51
C LEU A 419 9.20 -3.77 -13.75
N SER A 420 8.62 -3.84 -12.55
CA SER A 420 8.42 -2.67 -11.68
C SER A 420 9.75 -1.93 -11.46
N PHE A 421 9.75 -0.60 -11.52
CA PHE A 421 10.94 0.25 -11.35
C PHE A 421 10.56 1.63 -10.83
N SER A 422 11.53 2.35 -10.25
CA SER A 422 11.31 3.74 -9.80
C SER A 422 12.49 4.65 -10.09
N VAL A 423 12.21 5.94 -10.28
CA VAL A 423 13.21 7.00 -10.43
C VAL A 423 12.83 8.16 -9.52
N THR A 424 13.73 8.65 -8.68
CA THR A 424 13.48 9.78 -7.78
C THR A 424 14.55 10.85 -7.96
N THR A 425 14.18 12.13 -7.99
CA THR A 425 15.13 13.25 -8.06
C THR A 425 14.59 14.48 -7.35
N ARG A 426 15.47 15.39 -6.92
CA ARG A 426 15.11 16.79 -6.69
C ARG A 426 15.44 17.63 -7.93
N VAL A 427 14.57 18.57 -8.28
CA VAL A 427 14.74 19.47 -9.44
C VAL A 427 14.37 20.90 -9.08
N ARG A 428 15.09 21.87 -9.65
CA ARG A 428 14.80 23.30 -9.56
C ARG A 428 15.03 23.96 -10.92
N LEU A 429 13.98 24.54 -11.50
CA LEU A 429 14.07 25.35 -12.71
C LEU A 429 14.71 26.72 -12.41
N THR A 430 15.39 27.34 -13.38
CA THR A 430 15.93 28.71 -13.24
C THR A 430 14.82 29.77 -13.25
N ASP A 431 13.84 29.61 -14.13
CA ASP A 431 12.55 30.31 -14.13
C ASP A 431 11.46 29.31 -13.72
N VAL A 432 10.49 29.72 -12.90
CA VAL A 432 9.40 28.83 -12.44
C VAL A 432 8.23 28.75 -13.42
N THR A 433 8.13 29.67 -14.39
CA THR A 433 7.17 29.57 -15.51
C THR A 433 7.87 29.67 -16.87
N PRO A 434 8.73 28.70 -17.26
CA PRO A 434 9.43 28.74 -18.54
C PRO A 434 8.48 28.74 -19.75
N GLY A 435 8.82 29.53 -20.78
CA GLY A 435 8.08 29.57 -22.05
C GLY A 435 8.32 28.39 -23.01
N ARG A 436 8.81 27.25 -22.50
CA ARG A 436 9.11 26.03 -23.28
C ARG A 436 9.10 24.77 -22.39
N ASP A 437 8.80 23.63 -22.98
CA ASP A 437 8.99 22.32 -22.34
C ASP A 437 10.47 22.07 -22.00
N MET A 438 10.74 21.47 -20.83
CA MET A 438 12.10 21.10 -20.40
C MET A 438 12.11 19.78 -19.61
N THR A 439 12.93 18.84 -20.03
CA THR A 439 13.00 17.46 -19.51
C THR A 439 13.82 17.39 -18.22
N VAL A 440 13.27 16.78 -17.17
CA VAL A 440 14.00 16.46 -15.94
C VAL A 440 14.81 15.19 -16.15
N PHE A 441 14.15 14.10 -16.54
CA PHE A 441 14.81 12.85 -16.88
C PHE A 441 14.05 12.07 -17.94
N ALA A 442 14.75 11.18 -18.64
CA ALA A 442 14.17 10.27 -19.62
C ALA A 442 14.89 8.91 -19.62
N LEU A 443 14.16 7.87 -20.00
CA LEU A 443 14.67 6.49 -20.14
C LEU A 443 14.64 6.10 -21.63
N PRO A 444 15.76 6.29 -22.38
CA PRO A 444 15.79 6.13 -23.84
C PRO A 444 15.88 4.67 -24.31
N GLY A 445 15.14 4.38 -25.38
CA GLY A 445 15.37 3.27 -26.30
C GLY A 445 16.31 3.66 -27.43
N GLN A 446 16.13 3.06 -28.60
CA GLN A 446 16.85 3.39 -29.84
C GLN A 446 16.17 4.52 -30.63
N ASN A 447 14.85 4.66 -30.55
CA ASN A 447 14.04 5.57 -31.36
C ASN A 447 13.15 6.51 -30.52
N ALA A 448 12.71 6.07 -29.34
CA ALA A 448 11.86 6.84 -28.43
C ALA A 448 12.43 6.86 -26.99
N ASN A 449 11.78 7.60 -26.08
CA ASN A 449 11.92 7.36 -24.64
C ASN A 449 10.74 6.51 -24.18
N LEU A 450 10.98 5.47 -23.39
CA LEU A 450 9.92 4.73 -22.71
C LEU A 450 9.14 5.67 -21.79
N VAL A 451 9.88 6.52 -21.10
CA VAL A 451 9.40 7.56 -20.19
C VAL A 451 10.18 8.85 -20.43
N GLU A 452 9.47 9.97 -20.45
CA GLU A 452 10.01 11.32 -20.28
C GLU A 452 9.24 12.02 -19.15
N VAL A 453 9.94 12.48 -18.10
CA VAL A 453 9.38 13.37 -17.07
C VAL A 453 9.91 14.77 -17.29
N LYS A 454 9.01 15.73 -17.52
CA LYS A 454 9.34 17.10 -17.93
C LYS A 454 8.45 18.14 -17.26
N TYR A 455 8.88 19.39 -17.25
CA TYR A 455 7.94 20.51 -17.20
C TYR A 455 7.33 20.70 -18.59
N SER A 456 6.02 20.96 -18.67
CA SER A 456 5.37 21.35 -19.92
C SER A 456 4.78 22.75 -19.85
N ALA A 457 5.20 23.61 -20.79
CA ALA A 457 4.78 25.01 -20.87
C ALA A 457 3.35 25.20 -21.43
N GLU A 458 2.77 24.14 -21.98
CA GLU A 458 1.36 24.11 -22.37
C GLU A 458 0.42 24.01 -21.15
N ALA A 459 0.81 23.22 -20.15
CA ALA A 459 0.00 22.90 -18.98
C ALA A 459 0.42 23.67 -17.70
N ASP A 460 1.58 24.34 -17.72
CA ASP A 460 2.22 24.96 -16.54
C ASP A 460 2.45 23.96 -15.39
N ALA A 461 2.80 22.73 -15.75
CA ALA A 461 2.78 21.57 -14.86
C ALA A 461 3.95 20.61 -15.09
N TRP A 462 4.21 19.75 -14.10
CA TRP A 462 5.02 18.55 -14.29
C TRP A 462 4.19 17.51 -15.07
N ARG A 463 4.76 17.02 -16.17
CA ARG A 463 4.14 16.09 -17.12
C ARG A 463 4.98 14.83 -17.24
N LEU A 464 4.34 13.67 -17.07
CA LEU A 464 4.86 12.37 -17.47
C LEU A 464 4.37 12.09 -18.90
N VAL A 465 5.28 11.65 -19.76
CA VAL A 465 5.01 11.13 -21.10
C VAL A 465 5.56 9.71 -21.19
N VAL A 466 4.78 8.79 -21.75
CA VAL A 466 5.13 7.36 -21.86
C VAL A 466 4.89 6.90 -23.29
N ALA A 467 5.86 6.24 -23.91
CA ALA A 467 5.73 5.70 -25.27
C ALA A 467 5.40 4.19 -25.25
N LYS A 468 4.38 3.77 -25.99
CA LYS A 468 3.93 2.37 -26.00
C LYS A 468 4.90 1.40 -26.70
N ASP A 469 5.77 1.90 -27.58
CA ASP A 469 6.82 1.13 -28.26
C ASP A 469 8.08 1.99 -28.50
N ASP A 470 9.19 1.34 -28.87
CA ASP A 470 10.45 2.01 -29.24
C ASP A 470 10.49 2.32 -30.75
N SER A 471 9.54 3.11 -31.24
CA SER A 471 9.54 3.62 -32.62
C SER A 471 9.52 5.14 -32.69
N ALA A 472 10.07 5.70 -33.78
CA ALA A 472 10.05 7.15 -34.04
C ALA A 472 8.64 7.72 -34.32
N SER A 473 7.61 6.88 -34.25
CA SER A 473 6.19 7.21 -34.41
C SER A 473 5.33 6.63 -33.28
N ALA A 474 5.93 6.29 -32.14
CA ALA A 474 5.26 5.64 -31.02
C ALA A 474 4.04 6.44 -30.54
N GLU A 475 2.95 5.75 -30.26
CA GLU A 475 1.81 6.37 -29.56
C GLU A 475 2.24 6.69 -28.13
N THR A 476 1.97 7.93 -27.68
CA THR A 476 2.28 8.38 -26.32
C THR A 476 1.03 8.58 -25.49
N ILE A 477 1.12 8.24 -24.21
CA ILE A 477 0.13 8.54 -23.18
C ILE A 477 0.77 9.49 -22.15
N THR A 478 -0.04 10.34 -21.50
CA THR A 478 0.45 11.40 -20.62
C THR A 478 -0.40 11.57 -19.37
N VAL A 479 0.23 12.02 -18.28
CA VAL A 479 -0.46 12.57 -17.11
C VAL A 479 0.24 13.83 -16.62
N ASP A 480 -0.55 14.84 -16.24
CA ASP A 480 -0.10 16.11 -15.68
C ASP A 480 -0.35 16.10 -14.15
N HIS A 481 0.62 16.57 -13.37
CA HIS A 481 0.49 16.69 -11.92
C HIS A 481 -0.22 18.00 -11.54
N GLY A 482 -1.11 17.96 -10.55
CA GLY A 482 -1.80 19.15 -10.02
C GLY A 482 -0.92 20.16 -9.26
N ILE A 483 0.40 20.01 -9.30
CA ILE A 483 1.38 20.87 -8.62
C ILE A 483 2.32 21.46 -9.68
N ALA A 484 2.21 22.77 -9.90
CA ALA A 484 3.11 23.53 -10.78
C ALA A 484 4.52 23.67 -10.18
N PRO A 485 5.55 24.01 -10.99
CA PRO A 485 6.89 24.28 -10.48
C PRO A 485 6.93 25.45 -9.49
N TYR A 486 7.56 25.27 -8.32
CA TYR A 486 7.71 26.37 -7.37
C TYR A 486 8.98 26.32 -6.51
N GLY A 487 9.39 27.51 -6.06
CA GLY A 487 10.31 27.69 -4.92
C GLY A 487 11.80 27.61 -5.25
N SER A 488 12.58 28.47 -4.57
CA SER A 488 14.04 28.57 -4.70
C SER A 488 14.83 27.34 -4.19
N PHE A 489 14.13 26.36 -3.61
CA PHE A 489 14.70 25.16 -3.01
C PHE A 489 14.55 23.88 -3.86
N GLY A 490 13.74 23.91 -4.91
CA GLY A 490 13.44 22.75 -5.76
C GLY A 490 12.49 21.75 -5.12
N GLN A 491 11.71 21.09 -5.97
CA GLN A 491 10.73 20.06 -5.61
C GLN A 491 11.34 18.67 -5.79
N ALA A 492 10.89 17.71 -4.99
CA ALA A 492 11.10 16.31 -5.33
C ALA A 492 10.13 15.93 -6.45
N VAL A 493 10.62 15.27 -7.49
CA VAL A 493 9.85 14.74 -8.61
C VAL A 493 10.27 13.29 -8.77
N SER A 494 9.32 12.38 -8.64
CA SER A 494 9.57 10.93 -8.67
C SER A 494 8.59 10.23 -9.60
N LEU A 495 8.95 9.02 -9.99
CA LEU A 495 8.17 8.14 -10.84
C LEU A 495 8.23 6.73 -10.28
N THR A 496 7.10 6.06 -10.23
CA THR A 496 6.99 4.64 -9.89
C THR A 496 6.24 3.93 -11.01
N PHE A 497 6.79 2.82 -11.50
CA PHE A 497 6.10 1.83 -12.32
C PHE A 497 5.90 0.58 -11.49
N ASP A 498 4.67 0.07 -11.44
CA ASP A 498 4.43 -1.30 -11.03
C ASP A 498 3.93 -2.15 -12.19
N ALA A 499 4.65 -3.24 -12.47
CA ALA A 499 4.33 -4.21 -13.52
C ALA A 499 3.29 -5.26 -13.08
N PHE A 500 2.95 -5.38 -11.79
CA PHE A 500 1.88 -6.27 -11.32
C PHE A 500 0.50 -5.67 -11.58
N THR A 501 0.31 -4.39 -11.24
CA THR A 501 -0.88 -3.59 -11.57
C THR A 501 -0.88 -3.09 -13.02
N GLY A 502 0.31 -2.80 -13.56
CA GLY A 502 0.47 -2.15 -14.87
C GLY A 502 0.23 -0.65 -14.80
N GLU A 503 0.60 0.03 -13.70
CA GLU A 503 0.37 1.45 -13.48
C GLU A 503 1.66 2.27 -13.30
N LEU A 504 1.69 3.45 -13.90
CA LEU A 504 2.69 4.50 -13.67
C LEU A 504 2.11 5.63 -12.84
N VAL A 505 2.83 6.09 -11.82
CA VAL A 505 2.45 7.27 -11.02
C VAL A 505 3.58 8.29 -11.04
N LEU A 506 3.26 9.53 -11.41
CA LEU A 506 4.14 10.70 -11.28
C LEU A 506 3.91 11.32 -9.90
N TRP A 507 4.96 11.60 -9.15
CA TRP A 507 4.88 12.16 -7.80
C TRP A 507 5.57 13.51 -7.73
N VAL A 508 5.00 14.45 -6.99
CA VAL A 508 5.61 15.76 -6.70
C VAL A 508 5.55 16.04 -5.20
N ASN A 509 6.72 16.17 -4.57
CA ASN A 509 6.89 16.36 -3.11
C ASN A 509 6.21 15.30 -2.21
N GLY A 510 5.92 14.10 -2.73
CA GLY A 510 5.24 13.01 -1.99
C GLY A 510 3.74 12.90 -2.28
N GLU A 511 3.13 13.90 -2.92
CA GLU A 511 1.79 13.76 -3.49
C GLU A 511 1.86 13.03 -4.84
N ALA A 512 0.79 12.30 -5.18
CA ALA A 512 0.68 11.49 -6.40
C ALA A 512 -0.21 12.15 -7.47
N SER A 513 0.11 11.88 -8.74
CA SER A 513 -0.81 12.06 -9.87
C SER A 513 -1.96 11.04 -9.81
N GLN A 514 -2.92 11.17 -10.72
CA GLN A 514 -3.72 10.00 -11.09
C GLN A 514 -2.80 8.92 -11.70
N PRO A 515 -3.05 7.61 -11.44
CA PRO A 515 -2.33 6.54 -12.10
C PRO A 515 -2.54 6.55 -13.62
N LEU A 516 -1.52 6.10 -14.34
CA LEU A 516 -1.49 6.04 -15.81
C LEU A 516 -1.22 4.60 -16.25
N ALA A 517 -2.23 3.94 -16.81
CA ALA A 517 -2.15 2.54 -17.20
C ALA A 517 -1.12 2.30 -18.32
N PHE A 518 -0.13 1.45 -18.05
CA PHE A 518 1.01 1.15 -18.91
C PHE A 518 1.26 -0.37 -18.99
N THR A 519 0.66 -1.00 -20.00
CA THR A 519 0.62 -2.47 -20.16
C THR A 519 1.56 -3.02 -21.23
N THR A 520 2.39 -2.16 -21.85
CA THR A 520 3.35 -2.55 -22.90
C THR A 520 4.78 -2.06 -22.60
N PRO A 521 5.36 -2.39 -21.43
CA PRO A 521 6.70 -1.93 -21.06
C PRO A 521 7.79 -2.63 -21.88
N TRP A 522 8.88 -1.90 -22.14
CA TRP A 522 9.98 -2.35 -23.02
C TRP A 522 11.36 -1.98 -22.44
N ALA A 523 12.44 -2.52 -23.03
CA ALA A 523 13.79 -2.42 -22.46
C ALA A 523 14.52 -1.14 -22.87
N THR A 524 15.09 -0.42 -21.90
CA THR A 524 15.80 0.86 -22.10
C THR A 524 17.31 0.74 -21.92
N THR A 525 18.04 1.77 -22.38
CA THR A 525 19.51 1.75 -22.50
C THR A 525 20.26 2.46 -21.37
N GLY A 526 19.55 3.06 -20.42
CA GLY A 526 20.12 3.85 -19.32
C GLY A 526 19.20 5.00 -18.91
N ILE A 527 19.77 6.06 -18.31
CA ILE A 527 19.05 7.29 -17.95
C ILE A 527 19.70 8.53 -18.60
N GLN A 528 18.86 9.47 -19.03
CA GLN A 528 19.25 10.84 -19.39
C GLN A 528 18.71 11.79 -18.31
N LEU A 529 19.51 12.78 -17.91
CA LEU A 529 19.15 13.85 -16.99
C LEU A 529 19.30 15.20 -17.70
N GLY A 530 18.27 16.05 -17.60
CA GLY A 530 18.25 17.39 -18.18
C GLY A 530 17.88 17.48 -19.65
N ARG A 531 17.54 16.36 -20.31
CA ARG A 531 17.07 16.31 -21.71
C ARG A 531 16.32 15.01 -22.01
N SER A 532 15.61 14.98 -23.14
CA SER A 532 15.08 13.76 -23.75
C SER A 532 16.14 13.02 -24.57
N GLY A 533 15.96 11.72 -24.82
CA GLY A 533 16.44 11.11 -26.06
C GLY A 533 15.48 11.42 -27.21
N PRO A 534 15.92 11.75 -28.45
CA PRO A 534 17.29 11.80 -28.94
C PRO A 534 17.94 13.21 -28.89
N GLY A 535 17.72 13.99 -27.82
CA GLY A 535 18.49 15.21 -27.55
C GLY A 535 17.73 16.54 -27.60
N SER A 536 16.45 16.56 -27.19
CA SER A 536 15.65 17.80 -27.08
C SER A 536 15.31 18.15 -25.63
N GLY A 537 14.64 19.29 -25.40
CA GLY A 537 14.12 19.63 -24.07
C GLY A 537 15.16 20.03 -23.02
N HIS A 538 16.33 20.56 -23.42
CA HIS A 538 17.42 20.90 -22.49
C HIS A 538 16.96 21.81 -21.33
N LEU A 539 17.20 21.35 -20.10
CA LEU A 539 16.76 21.96 -18.86
C LEU A 539 17.64 23.16 -18.45
N ASP A 540 17.01 24.31 -18.23
CA ASP A 540 17.63 25.45 -17.53
C ASP A 540 17.33 25.32 -16.03
N GLY A 541 18.36 25.00 -15.24
CA GLY A 541 18.21 24.83 -13.80
C GLY A 541 19.19 23.84 -13.17
N ALA A 542 18.66 23.03 -12.25
CA ALA A 542 19.42 22.12 -11.42
C ALA A 542 18.68 20.81 -11.14
N ILE A 543 19.44 19.71 -11.06
CA ILE A 543 19.02 18.34 -10.71
C ILE A 543 19.91 17.84 -9.58
N ASP A 544 19.36 17.09 -8.63
CA ASP A 544 20.06 16.65 -7.42
C ASP A 544 19.43 15.39 -6.80
N ASP A 545 20.19 14.68 -5.95
CA ASP A 545 19.73 13.51 -5.17
C ASP A 545 19.02 12.42 -6.00
N VAL A 546 19.62 12.03 -7.13
CA VAL A 546 19.00 11.15 -8.13
C VAL A 546 19.18 9.67 -7.76
N ARG A 547 18.08 8.91 -7.63
CA ARG A 547 18.09 7.44 -7.44
C ARG A 547 17.32 6.72 -8.53
N VAL A 548 17.74 5.50 -8.82
CA VAL A 548 17.02 4.53 -9.67
C VAL A 548 16.90 3.21 -8.91
N TYR A 549 15.69 2.63 -8.91
CA TYR A 549 15.35 1.40 -8.21
C TYR A 549 14.75 0.36 -9.16
N GLN A 550 15.08 -0.92 -8.94
CA GLN A 550 14.27 -2.04 -9.43
C GLN A 550 13.21 -2.34 -8.36
N GLY A 551 11.93 -2.29 -8.74
CA GLY A 551 10.80 -2.27 -7.82
C GLY A 551 10.06 -0.93 -7.82
N ALA A 552 8.77 -0.95 -7.50
CA ALA A 552 7.99 0.24 -7.21
C ALA A 552 8.32 0.75 -5.80
N CYS A 553 8.55 2.04 -5.63
CA CYS A 553 8.60 2.67 -4.31
C CYS A 553 7.17 2.91 -3.82
N ASP A 554 6.88 2.51 -2.59
CA ASP A 554 5.64 2.85 -1.91
C ASP A 554 5.57 4.36 -1.57
N ALA A 555 4.39 4.81 -1.14
CA ALA A 555 4.12 6.21 -0.81
C ALA A 555 4.96 6.73 0.36
N ASP A 556 5.33 5.88 1.32
CA ASP A 556 6.12 6.26 2.50
C ASP A 556 7.60 6.45 2.15
N LEU A 557 8.17 5.59 1.29
CA LEU A 557 9.51 5.74 0.75
C LEU A 557 9.59 6.97 -0.17
N VAL A 558 8.62 7.17 -1.08
CA VAL A 558 8.57 8.38 -1.92
C VAL A 558 8.45 9.65 -1.08
N SER A 559 7.61 9.66 -0.04
CA SER A 559 7.47 10.77 0.90
C SER A 559 8.72 10.99 1.75
N THR A 560 9.41 9.92 2.15
CA THR A 560 10.67 9.99 2.90
C THR A 560 11.77 10.60 2.04
N LEU A 561 11.91 10.18 0.79
CA LEU A 561 12.86 10.73 -0.19
C LEU A 561 12.48 12.17 -0.64
N ALA A 562 11.21 12.56 -0.54
CA ALA A 562 10.77 13.92 -0.80
C ALA A 562 11.27 14.97 0.22
N ASN A 563 11.87 14.54 1.34
CA ASN A 563 12.49 15.43 2.32
C ASN A 563 13.75 16.14 1.81
N ARG A 564 14.20 17.17 2.55
CA ARG A 564 15.40 17.97 2.22
C ARG A 564 16.62 17.58 3.05
N SER A 565 16.83 16.27 3.18
CA SER A 565 17.93 15.63 3.90
C SER A 565 18.47 14.49 3.05
N GLU A 566 19.79 14.42 2.84
CA GLU A 566 20.38 13.29 2.15
C GLU A 566 20.15 12.01 2.97
N GLN A 567 19.46 11.04 2.37
CA GLN A 567 19.27 9.70 2.93
C GLN A 567 20.09 8.72 2.08
N PRO A 568 21.38 8.49 2.40
CA PRO A 568 22.27 7.65 1.60
C PRO A 568 22.05 6.15 1.79
N ASN A 569 21.29 5.77 2.82
CA ASN A 569 20.97 4.37 3.15
C ASN A 569 19.58 3.93 2.62
N LEU A 570 18.86 4.82 1.93
CA LEU A 570 17.56 4.58 1.28
C LEU A 570 17.70 4.68 -0.25
#